data_AF-A0A517Q292-F1
#
_entry.id   AF-A0A517Q292-F1
#
_cell.length_a   1.000
_cell.length_b   1.000
_cell.length_c   1.000
_cell.angle_alpha   90.00
_cell.angle_beta   90.00
_cell.angle_gamma   90.00
#
_symmetry.space_group_name_H-M   'P 1'
#
loop_
_entity.id
_entity.type
_entity.pdbx_description
1 polymer ?
#
loop_
_entity_poly.entity_id
_entity_poly.type
_entity_poly.pdbx_seq_one_letter_code
_entity_poly.pdbx_strand_id
1 'polypeptide(L)'
;MASRPLSQKFLISTLVVAGLYLIILGAQRFYEHYQVKQIALEFVSALETGNQAQIRALLTPEKADLAEKLKQDSQNSAAPLDCRILDVKLDGDAAQVRIQIQKEGYAIKPDIHLLKSQTGVWKVSSISQAKVDPLWYDQEDRKYREQLIKEGVPPEEVQGRVLAKELARSLHTTVEDSSAAPVNP
;
A
#
# COMPACT_ATOMS: atom_id res chain seq x y z
N MET A 1 -60.76 -18.25 -22.12
CA MET A 1 -59.28 -18.16 -22.01
C MET A 1 -58.81 -17.06 -22.94
N ALA A 2 -58.44 -15.89 -22.42
CA ALA A 2 -57.99 -14.77 -23.24
C ALA A 2 -56.54 -14.99 -23.69
N SER A 3 -56.34 -15.17 -24.99
CA SER A 3 -55.02 -15.21 -25.62
C SER A 3 -54.39 -13.82 -25.55
N ARG A 4 -53.45 -13.62 -24.62
CA ARG A 4 -52.67 -12.38 -24.54
C ARG A 4 -51.91 -12.16 -25.86
N PRO A 5 -51.93 -10.95 -26.44
CA PRO A 5 -51.30 -10.67 -27.72
C PRO A 5 -49.80 -10.94 -27.64
N LEU A 6 -49.23 -11.54 -28.70
CA LEU A 6 -47.80 -11.90 -28.81
C LEU A 6 -46.87 -10.77 -28.36
N SER A 7 -47.20 -9.53 -28.70
CA SER A 7 -46.50 -8.29 -28.28
C SER A 7 -46.29 -8.19 -26.76
N GLN A 8 -47.30 -8.53 -25.95
CA GLN A 8 -47.20 -8.44 -24.49
C GLN A 8 -46.25 -9.49 -23.91
N LYS A 9 -46.12 -10.66 -24.55
CA LYS A 9 -45.17 -11.70 -24.14
C LYS A 9 -43.72 -11.29 -24.46
N PHE A 10 -43.50 -10.66 -25.61
CA PHE A 10 -42.19 -10.09 -25.98
C PHE A 10 -41.77 -8.95 -25.04
N LEU A 11 -42.72 -8.09 -24.64
CA LEU A 11 -42.42 -6.98 -23.74
C LEU A 11 -42.00 -7.48 -22.35
N ILE A 12 -42.69 -8.50 -21.82
CA ILE A 12 -42.34 -9.13 -20.54
C ILE A 12 -40.99 -9.85 -20.64
N SER A 13 -40.72 -10.62 -21.71
CA SER A 13 -39.43 -11.31 -21.85
C SER A 13 -38.27 -10.33 -21.95
N THR A 14 -38.43 -9.23 -22.70
CA THR A 14 -37.41 -8.18 -22.82
C THR A 14 -37.15 -7.52 -21.47
N LEU A 15 -38.19 -7.26 -20.68
CA LEU A 15 -38.07 -6.67 -19.34
C LEU A 15 -37.37 -7.61 -18.35
N VAL A 16 -37.67 -8.91 -18.40
CA VAL A 16 -36.99 -9.92 -17.58
C VAL A 16 -35.51 -10.01 -17.95
N VAL A 17 -35.18 -10.06 -19.25
CA VAL A 17 -33.79 -10.12 -19.72
C VAL A 17 -33.03 -8.85 -19.32
N ALA A 18 -33.63 -7.67 -19.47
CA ALA A 18 -33.02 -6.41 -19.06
C ALA A 18 -32.80 -6.35 -17.54
N GLY A 19 -33.76 -6.81 -16.74
CA GLY A 19 -33.62 -6.91 -15.29
C GLY A 19 -32.49 -7.85 -14.88
N LEU A 20 -32.42 -9.03 -15.49
CA LEU A 20 -31.36 -10.01 -15.24
C LEU A 20 -29.99 -9.46 -15.62
N TYR A 21 -29.90 -8.74 -16.74
CA TYR A 21 -28.68 -8.06 -17.18
C TYR A 21 -28.19 -7.04 -16.15
N LEU A 22 -29.09 -6.19 -15.62
CA LEU A 22 -28.73 -5.22 -14.57
C LEU A 22 -28.25 -5.89 -13.27
N ILE A 23 -28.87 -7.01 -12.89
CA ILE A 23 -28.45 -7.78 -11.71
C ILE A 23 -27.03 -8.32 -11.91
N ILE A 24 -26.75 -8.90 -13.08
CA ILE A 24 -25.41 -9.43 -13.40
C ILE A 24 -24.37 -8.31 -13.37
N LEU A 25 -24.68 -7.17 -13.97
CA LEU A 25 -23.77 -6.02 -14.05
C LEU A 25 -23.49 -5.44 -12.65
N GLY A 26 -24.52 -5.36 -11.80
CA GLY A 26 -24.37 -4.96 -10.40
C GLY A 26 -23.52 -5.95 -9.59
N ALA A 27 -23.75 -7.25 -9.77
CA ALA A 27 -22.99 -8.30 -9.10
C ALA A 27 -21.50 -8.30 -9.52
N GLN A 28 -21.21 -8.12 -10.81
CA GLN A 28 -19.84 -8.00 -11.32
C GLN A 28 -19.12 -6.81 -10.68
N ARG A 29 -19.74 -5.62 -10.68
CA ARG A 29 -19.13 -4.42 -10.10
C ARG A 29 -18.89 -4.56 -8.60
N PHE A 30 -19.81 -5.20 -7.87
CA PHE A 30 -19.65 -5.49 -6.45
C PHE A 30 -18.49 -6.45 -6.20
N TYR A 31 -18.37 -7.49 -7.04
CA TYR A 31 -17.31 -8.48 -6.93
C TYR A 31 -15.92 -7.88 -7.21
N GLU A 32 -15.78 -7.03 -8.25
CA GLU A 32 -14.53 -6.33 -8.55
C GLU A 32 -14.12 -5.40 -7.41
N HIS A 33 -15.09 -4.70 -6.82
CA HIS A 33 -14.84 -3.85 -5.67
C HIS A 33 -14.36 -4.63 -4.44
N TYR A 34 -14.85 -5.85 -4.25
CA TYR A 34 -14.38 -6.72 -3.18
C TYR A 34 -12.98 -7.26 -3.45
N GLN A 35 -12.70 -7.73 -4.68
CA GLN A 35 -11.38 -8.22 -5.08
C GLN A 35 -10.29 -7.17 -4.90
N VAL A 36 -10.53 -5.95 -5.39
CA VAL A 36 -9.55 -4.86 -5.31
C VAL A 36 -9.21 -4.52 -3.85
N LYS A 37 -10.21 -4.54 -2.96
CA LYS A 37 -10.01 -4.37 -1.51
C LYS A 37 -9.14 -5.47 -0.92
N GLN A 38 -9.42 -6.73 -1.26
CA GLN A 38 -8.66 -7.87 -0.74
C GLN A 38 -7.20 -7.82 -1.18
N ILE A 39 -6.93 -7.60 -2.46
CA ILE A 39 -5.57 -7.55 -3.00
C ILE A 39 -4.76 -6.43 -2.36
N ALA A 40 -5.37 -5.28 -2.11
CA ALA A 40 -4.70 -4.16 -1.47
C ALA A 40 -4.35 -4.47 0.01
N LEU A 41 -5.23 -5.17 0.74
CA LEU A 41 -4.95 -5.64 2.11
C LEU A 41 -3.90 -6.75 2.15
N GLU A 42 -4.00 -7.73 1.26
CA GLU A 42 -3.02 -8.81 1.12
C GLU A 42 -1.64 -8.26 0.79
N PHE A 43 -1.57 -7.23 -0.05
CA PHE A 43 -0.32 -6.56 -0.36
C PHE A 43 0.30 -5.91 0.88
N VAL A 44 -0.48 -5.20 1.70
CA VAL A 44 0.01 -4.60 2.95
C VAL A 44 0.44 -5.66 3.97
N SER A 45 -0.27 -6.78 4.07
CA SER A 45 0.12 -7.90 4.93
C SER A 45 1.38 -8.62 4.43
N ALA A 46 1.54 -8.75 3.11
CA ALA A 46 2.76 -9.29 2.50
C ALA A 46 3.96 -8.37 2.75
N LEU A 47 3.75 -7.05 2.77
CA LEU A 47 4.77 -6.07 3.19
C LEU A 47 5.11 -6.20 4.68
N GLU A 48 4.15 -6.47 5.55
CA GLU A 48 4.41 -6.68 6.98
C GLU A 48 5.30 -7.91 7.24
N THR A 49 5.00 -9.00 6.55
CA THR A 49 5.66 -10.29 6.74
C THR A 49 6.97 -10.42 5.96
N GLY A 50 7.28 -9.46 5.08
CA GLY A 50 8.45 -9.51 4.20
C GLY A 50 8.42 -10.69 3.22
N ASN A 51 7.24 -11.25 2.92
CA ASN A 51 7.11 -12.42 2.06
C ASN A 51 7.28 -12.04 0.58
N GLN A 52 8.53 -12.05 0.12
CA GLN A 52 8.93 -11.69 -1.23
C GLN A 52 8.14 -12.41 -2.33
N ALA A 53 7.83 -13.70 -2.15
CA ALA A 53 7.09 -14.47 -3.14
C ALA A 53 5.65 -13.96 -3.30
N GLN A 54 4.99 -13.61 -2.18
CA GLN A 54 3.65 -13.04 -2.18
C GLN A 54 3.65 -11.61 -2.73
N ILE A 55 4.61 -10.76 -2.31
CA ILE A 55 4.75 -9.39 -2.85
C ILE A 55 4.91 -9.43 -4.37
N ARG A 56 5.79 -10.32 -4.89
CA ARG A 56 6.03 -10.47 -6.33
C ARG A 56 4.80 -10.97 -7.08
N ALA A 57 3.99 -11.85 -6.48
CA ALA A 57 2.77 -12.37 -7.10
C ALA A 57 1.69 -11.29 -7.26
N LEU A 58 1.59 -10.38 -6.29
CA LEU A 58 0.61 -9.29 -6.25
C LEU A 58 1.00 -8.08 -7.11
N LEU A 59 2.28 -7.92 -7.44
CA LEU A 59 2.77 -6.86 -8.30
C LEU A 59 2.61 -7.17 -9.80
N THR A 60 2.50 -6.12 -10.61
CA THR A 60 2.66 -6.22 -12.06
C THR A 60 4.05 -6.73 -12.43
N PRO A 61 4.21 -7.52 -13.51
CA PRO A 61 5.49 -8.13 -13.88
C PRO A 61 6.61 -7.10 -14.09
N GLU A 62 6.29 -5.92 -14.61
CA GLU A 62 7.23 -4.79 -14.80
C GLU A 62 7.83 -4.28 -13.48
N LYS A 63 7.20 -4.58 -12.34
CA LYS A 63 7.61 -4.12 -11.01
C LYS A 63 8.01 -5.27 -10.09
N ALA A 64 8.20 -6.47 -10.64
CA ALA A 64 8.63 -7.64 -9.87
C ALA A 64 9.94 -7.39 -9.09
N ASP A 65 10.84 -6.58 -9.64
CA ASP A 65 12.14 -6.24 -9.03
C ASP A 65 12.00 -5.32 -7.80
N LEU A 66 10.87 -4.63 -7.64
CA LEU A 66 10.58 -3.86 -6.42
C LEU A 66 10.34 -4.76 -5.20
N ALA A 67 9.94 -6.02 -5.41
CA ALA A 67 9.72 -6.96 -4.32
C ALA A 67 11.01 -7.24 -3.52
N GLU A 68 12.18 -7.20 -4.18
CA GLU A 68 13.47 -7.35 -3.50
C GLU A 68 13.80 -6.15 -2.61
N LYS A 69 13.55 -4.93 -3.10
CA LYS A 69 13.74 -3.70 -2.32
C LYS A 69 12.82 -3.66 -1.10
N LEU A 70 11.55 -4.03 -1.27
CA LEU A 70 10.54 -3.98 -0.21
C LEU A 70 10.76 -5.02 0.91
N LYS A 71 11.46 -6.12 0.62
CA LYS A 71 11.84 -7.11 1.63
C LYS A 71 12.77 -6.53 2.69
N GLN A 72 13.68 -5.64 2.31
CA GLN A 72 14.77 -5.18 3.16
C GLN A 72 14.28 -4.27 4.31
N ASP A 73 13.18 -3.52 4.10
CA ASP A 73 12.66 -2.55 5.06
C ASP A 73 11.65 -3.12 6.07
N SER A 74 11.21 -4.37 5.88
CA SER A 74 10.04 -4.95 6.59
C SER A 74 10.36 -5.71 7.88
N GLN A 75 11.63 -5.98 8.19
CA GLN A 75 12.00 -6.99 9.21
C GLN A 75 12.07 -6.51 10.68
N ASN A 76 11.82 -5.24 10.99
CA ASN A 76 12.27 -4.68 12.28
C ASN A 76 11.20 -4.40 13.35
N SER A 77 9.96 -4.88 13.25
CA SER A 77 9.00 -4.59 14.32
C SER A 77 7.91 -5.64 14.52
N ALA A 78 7.79 -6.12 15.78
CA ALA A 78 6.83 -7.11 16.26
C ALA A 78 5.40 -6.56 16.53
N ALA A 79 5.20 -5.23 16.49
CA ALA A 79 3.86 -4.65 16.65
C ALA A 79 3.01 -4.86 15.39
N PRO A 80 1.75 -5.36 15.52
CA PRO A 80 0.86 -5.59 14.38
C PRO A 80 0.44 -4.26 13.73
N LEU A 81 0.36 -4.26 12.40
CA LEU A 81 -0.14 -3.12 11.62
C LEU A 81 -1.68 -3.05 11.64
N ASP A 82 -2.27 -1.97 12.19
CA ASP A 82 -3.72 -1.70 12.03
C ASP A 82 -3.95 -1.07 10.65
N CYS A 83 -4.62 -1.80 9.76
CA CYS A 83 -4.85 -1.39 8.37
C CYS A 83 -6.34 -1.18 8.12
N ARG A 84 -6.71 -0.03 7.56
CA ARG A 84 -8.11 0.31 7.23
C ARG A 84 -8.23 0.88 5.83
N ILE A 85 -9.19 0.37 5.07
CA ILE A 85 -9.51 0.93 3.75
C ILE A 85 -10.35 2.19 3.96
N LEU A 86 -9.88 3.33 3.45
CA LEU A 86 -10.58 4.60 3.53
C LEU A 86 -11.48 4.82 2.31
N ASP A 87 -10.97 4.54 1.12
CA ASP A 87 -11.67 4.80 -0.13
C ASP A 87 -11.24 3.82 -1.23
N VAL A 88 -12.15 3.54 -2.16
CA VAL A 88 -11.89 2.69 -3.34
C VAL A 88 -12.55 3.32 -4.55
N LYS A 89 -11.74 3.56 -5.58
CA LYS A 89 -12.19 4.05 -6.88
C LYS A 89 -11.90 2.99 -7.93
N LEU A 90 -12.89 2.69 -8.75
CA LEU A 90 -12.80 1.76 -9.87
C LEU A 90 -13.10 2.52 -11.15
N ASP A 91 -12.19 2.42 -12.12
CA ASP A 91 -12.29 3.01 -13.44
C ASP A 91 -11.89 1.99 -14.50
N GLY A 92 -12.86 1.17 -14.92
CA GLY A 92 -12.65 0.09 -15.89
C GLY A 92 -11.58 -0.90 -15.42
N ASP A 93 -10.43 -0.87 -16.09
CA ASP A 93 -9.28 -1.75 -15.81
C ASP A 93 -8.28 -1.16 -14.81
N ALA A 94 -8.56 0.03 -14.26
CA ALA A 94 -7.75 0.66 -13.22
C ALA A 94 -8.53 0.80 -11.92
N ALA A 95 -7.84 0.68 -10.79
CA ALA A 95 -8.41 0.93 -9.49
C ALA A 95 -7.43 1.67 -8.57
N GLN A 96 -7.97 2.48 -7.68
CA GLN A 96 -7.21 3.16 -6.64
C GLN A 96 -7.83 2.83 -5.29
N VAL A 97 -7.01 2.32 -4.37
CA VAL A 97 -7.40 2.01 -3.00
C VAL A 97 -6.59 2.90 -2.07
N ARG A 98 -7.28 3.76 -1.32
CA ARG A 98 -6.65 4.53 -0.25
C ARG A 98 -6.72 3.73 1.03
N ILE A 99 -5.55 3.43 1.61
CA ILE A 99 -5.44 2.67 2.86
C ILE A 99 -4.83 3.58 3.92
N GLN A 100 -5.37 3.53 5.13
CA GLN A 100 -4.71 4.02 6.33
C GLN A 100 -3.99 2.86 7.00
N ILE A 101 -2.68 2.98 7.16
CA ILE A 101 -1.84 1.99 7.84
C ILE A 101 -1.34 2.65 9.11
N GLN A 102 -1.64 2.07 10.27
CA GLN A 102 -1.29 2.59 11.57
C GLN A 102 -0.35 1.62 12.31
N LYS A 103 0.77 2.15 12.82
CA LYS A 103 1.76 1.41 13.60
C LYS A 103 2.29 2.29 14.71
N GLU A 104 2.33 1.79 15.95
CA GLU A 104 2.95 2.48 17.10
C GLU A 104 2.49 3.94 17.31
N GLY A 105 1.23 4.25 17.01
CA GLY A 105 0.66 5.60 17.15
C GLY A 105 0.80 6.50 15.92
N TYR A 106 1.44 6.02 14.86
CA TYR A 106 1.60 6.76 13.59
C TYR A 106 0.70 6.20 12.51
N ALA A 107 0.20 7.06 11.63
CA ALA A 107 -0.61 6.65 10.50
C ALA A 107 -0.04 7.17 9.18
N ILE A 108 0.10 6.29 8.20
CA ILE A 108 0.35 6.66 6.79
C ILE A 108 -0.92 6.43 5.98
N LYS A 109 -1.10 7.22 4.93
CA LYS A 109 -2.29 7.14 4.06
C LYS A 109 -1.90 6.95 2.59
N PRO A 110 -1.25 5.83 2.24
CA PRO A 110 -0.89 5.56 0.85
C PRO A 110 -2.12 5.28 -0.02
N ASP A 111 -1.98 5.69 -1.28
CA ASP A 111 -2.87 5.32 -2.36
C ASP A 111 -2.21 4.19 -3.17
N ILE A 112 -2.84 3.02 -3.16
CA ILE A 112 -2.42 1.83 -3.92
C ILE A 112 -3.18 1.82 -5.24
N HIS A 113 -2.44 1.83 -6.35
CA HIS A 113 -2.99 1.73 -7.69
C HIS A 113 -2.91 0.29 -8.17
N LEU A 114 -4.03 -0.23 -8.67
CA LEU A 114 -4.14 -1.56 -9.24
C LEU A 114 -4.53 -1.46 -10.71
N LEU A 115 -4.05 -2.42 -11.49
CA LEU A 115 -4.42 -2.61 -12.89
C LEU A 115 -4.93 -4.03 -13.08
N LYS A 116 -5.99 -4.17 -13.87
CA LYS A 116 -6.52 -5.45 -14.29
C LYS A 116 -5.68 -5.99 -15.45
N SER A 117 -5.15 -7.19 -15.29
CA SER A 117 -4.43 -7.88 -16.37
C SER A 117 -5.38 -8.29 -17.49
N GLN A 118 -4.82 -8.63 -18.65
CA GLN A 118 -5.58 -9.24 -19.76
C GLN A 118 -6.28 -10.56 -19.37
N THR A 119 -5.77 -11.24 -18.35
CA THR A 119 -6.38 -12.46 -17.79
C THR A 119 -7.48 -12.17 -16.77
N GLY A 120 -7.80 -10.89 -16.53
CA GLY A 120 -8.84 -10.46 -15.59
C GLY A 120 -8.38 -10.40 -14.13
N VAL A 121 -7.09 -10.57 -13.84
CA VAL A 121 -6.53 -10.58 -12.49
C VAL A 121 -6.02 -9.19 -12.14
N TRP A 122 -6.48 -8.63 -11.02
CA TRP A 122 -6.00 -7.36 -10.51
C TRP A 122 -4.60 -7.49 -9.91
N LYS A 123 -3.73 -6.52 -10.21
CA LYS A 123 -2.35 -6.47 -9.72
C LYS A 123 -1.96 -5.06 -9.32
N VAL A 124 -1.15 -4.93 -8.28
CA VAL A 124 -0.62 -3.65 -7.81
C VAL A 124 0.39 -3.13 -8.83
N SER A 125 0.13 -1.93 -9.35
CA SER A 125 0.97 -1.25 -10.34
C SER A 125 1.84 -0.18 -9.69
N SER A 126 1.35 0.54 -8.68
CA SER A 126 2.14 1.55 -7.99
C SER A 126 1.55 1.92 -6.63
N ILE A 127 2.38 2.54 -5.80
CA ILE A 127 1.97 3.12 -4.53
C ILE A 127 2.37 4.59 -4.58
N SER A 128 1.47 5.47 -4.14
CA SER A 128 1.70 6.89 -4.07
C SER A 128 1.26 7.42 -2.70
N GLN A 129 1.67 8.63 -2.33
CA GLN A 129 1.33 9.25 -1.04
C GLN A 129 1.75 8.45 0.20
N ALA A 130 2.78 7.62 0.10
CA ALA A 130 3.41 6.93 1.23
C ALA A 130 4.27 7.89 2.08
N LYS A 131 3.72 9.04 2.49
CA LYS A 131 4.38 9.97 3.39
C LYS A 131 4.00 9.65 4.82
N VAL A 132 5.00 9.61 5.70
CA VAL A 132 4.80 9.46 7.15
C VAL A 132 4.41 10.82 7.73
N ASP A 133 3.57 10.81 8.78
CA ASP A 133 3.23 12.01 9.54
C ASP A 133 4.52 12.74 9.96
N PRO A 134 4.67 14.06 9.72
CA PRO A 134 5.85 14.82 10.12
C PRO A 134 6.25 14.64 11.60
N LEU A 135 5.27 14.44 12.49
CA LEU A 135 5.53 14.21 13.92
C LEU A 135 6.31 12.91 14.19
N TRP A 136 6.27 11.96 13.26
CA TRP A 136 7.09 10.75 13.35
C TRP A 136 8.58 11.06 13.22
N TYR A 137 8.93 11.93 12.27
CA TYR A 137 10.33 12.32 12.05
C TYR A 137 10.90 12.98 13.31
N ASP A 138 10.15 13.88 13.96
CA ASP A 138 10.56 14.52 15.21
C ASP A 138 10.78 13.50 16.35
N GLN A 139 9.92 12.48 16.45
CA GLN A 139 10.04 11.43 17.46
C GLN A 139 11.19 10.46 17.17
N GLU A 140 11.40 10.11 15.91
CA GLU A 140 12.52 9.27 15.46
C GLU A 140 13.86 9.97 15.72
N ASP A 141 13.95 11.25 15.37
CA ASP A 141 15.17 12.04 15.54
C ASP A 141 15.45 12.28 17.03
N ARG A 142 14.40 12.42 17.87
CA ARG A 142 14.55 12.44 19.34
C ARG A 142 15.07 11.12 19.89
N LYS A 143 14.50 9.97 19.50
CA LYS A 143 14.98 8.65 19.94
C LYS A 143 16.43 8.41 19.51
N TYR A 144 16.78 8.81 18.29
CA TYR A 144 18.14 8.70 17.77
C TYR A 144 19.13 9.57 18.56
N ARG A 145 18.76 10.82 18.88
CA ARG A 145 19.56 11.67 19.78
C ARG A 145 19.75 11.02 21.16
N GLU A 146 18.69 10.51 21.76
CA GLU A 146 18.76 9.83 23.07
C GLU A 146 19.66 8.58 23.02
N GLN A 147 19.69 7.87 21.89
CA GLN A 147 20.57 6.72 21.66
C GLN A 147 22.04 7.16 21.53
N LEU A 148 22.34 8.16 20.70
CA LEU A 148 23.70 8.68 20.55
C LEU A 148 24.26 9.24 21.87
N ILE A 149 23.41 9.88 22.68
CA ILE A 149 23.78 10.35 24.02
C ILE A 149 24.12 9.17 24.95
N LYS A 150 23.35 8.07 24.90
CA LYS A 150 23.64 6.85 25.67
C LYS A 150 24.94 6.18 25.22
N GLU A 151 25.29 6.27 23.94
CA GLU A 151 26.52 5.75 23.34
C GLU A 151 27.74 6.66 23.63
N GLY A 152 27.55 7.80 24.32
CA GLY A 152 28.63 8.69 24.72
C GLY A 152 29.12 9.63 23.62
N VAL A 153 28.34 9.80 22.54
CA VAL A 153 28.70 10.67 21.42
C VAL A 153 28.66 12.15 21.86
N PRO A 154 29.68 12.96 21.53
CA PRO A 154 29.71 14.38 21.87
C PRO A 154 28.50 15.14 21.29
N PRO A 155 27.92 16.13 22.02
CA PRO A 155 26.71 16.83 21.59
C PRO A 155 26.80 17.49 20.20
N GLU A 156 27.99 17.99 19.83
CA GLU A 156 28.25 18.62 18.53
C GLU A 156 28.16 17.61 17.38
N GLU A 157 28.65 16.39 17.58
CA GLU A 157 28.53 15.29 16.61
C GLU A 157 27.09 14.78 16.51
N VAL A 158 26.35 14.76 17.61
CA VAL A 158 24.93 14.35 17.61
C VAL A 158 24.10 15.28 16.71
N GLN A 159 24.32 16.59 16.81
CA GLN A 159 23.58 17.56 16.00
C GLN A 159 23.93 17.46 14.51
N GLY A 160 25.21 17.24 14.19
CA GLY A 160 25.66 17.00 12.81
C GLY A 160 25.06 15.74 12.19
N ARG A 161 24.98 14.63 12.94
CA ARG A 161 24.40 13.36 12.46
C ARG A 161 22.89 13.47 12.23
N VAL A 162 22.17 14.18 13.08
CA VAL A 162 20.73 14.40 12.90
C VAL A 162 20.46 15.27 11.66
N LEU A 163 21.23 16.35 11.47
CA LEU A 163 21.12 17.19 10.27
C LEU A 163 21.45 16.42 8.99
N ALA A 164 22.46 15.54 9.02
CA ALA A 164 22.77 14.68 7.89
C ALA A 164 21.62 13.72 7.56
N LYS A 165 20.97 13.16 8.58
CA LYS A 165 19.80 12.28 8.42
C LYS A 165 18.59 13.04 7.85
N GLU A 166 18.31 14.25 8.34
CA GLU A 166 17.26 15.13 7.80
C GLU A 166 17.53 15.50 6.33
N LEU A 167 18.78 15.84 6.01
CA LEU A 167 19.18 16.25 4.66
C LEU A 167 19.10 15.09 3.68
N ALA A 168 19.56 13.89 4.06
CA ALA A 168 19.43 12.69 3.24
C ALA A 168 17.95 12.31 2.99
N ARG A 169 17.10 12.44 4.03
CA ARG A 169 15.65 12.25 3.91
C ARG A 169 15.04 13.24 2.90
N SER A 170 15.48 14.51 2.90
CA SER A 170 15.01 15.53 1.96
C SER A 170 15.46 15.28 0.51
N LEU A 171 16.62 14.64 0.33
CA LEU A 171 17.21 14.34 -0.98
C LEU A 171 16.86 12.93 -1.49
N HIS A 172 16.05 12.17 -0.76
CA HIS A 172 15.77 10.76 -1.05
C HIS A 172 17.03 9.88 -1.14
N THR A 173 18.04 10.19 -0.33
CA THR A 173 19.27 9.40 -0.21
C THR A 173 19.38 8.76 1.18
N THR A 174 20.20 7.73 1.33
CA THR A 174 20.50 7.07 2.62
C THR A 174 21.86 7.52 3.12
N VAL A 175 21.97 7.88 4.40
CA VAL A 175 23.26 8.03 5.07
C VAL A 175 23.71 6.65 5.53
N GLU A 176 24.84 6.16 5.02
CA GLU A 176 25.48 5.00 5.64
C GLU A 176 26.06 5.43 6.99
N ASP A 177 25.68 4.74 8.07
CA ASP A 177 26.33 4.86 9.37
C ASP A 177 27.78 4.42 9.22
N SER A 178 28.66 5.36 8.88
CA SER A 178 30.10 5.18 8.99
C SER A 178 30.40 5.04 10.49
N SER A 179 30.35 3.81 10.97
CA SER A 179 31.02 3.41 12.21
C SER A 179 32.47 3.84 12.05
N ALA A 180 32.85 4.91 12.75
CA ALA A 180 34.19 5.41 12.80
C ALA A 180 35.11 4.23 13.16
N ALA A 181 35.93 3.81 12.20
CA ALA A 181 37.02 2.89 12.46
C ALA A 181 37.87 3.50 13.59
N PRO A 182 38.29 2.72 14.60
CA PRO A 182 39.16 3.23 15.64
C PRO A 182 40.47 3.65 14.99
N VAL A 183 40.75 4.95 15.01
CA VAL A 183 42.10 5.48 14.76
C VAL A 183 42.92 5.08 15.98
N ASN A 184 43.63 3.95 15.87
CA ASN A 184 44.68 3.62 16.82
C ASN A 184 45.85 4.60 16.64
N PRO A 185 46.52 5.01 17.74
CA PRO A 185 47.62 5.97 17.73
C PRO A 185 48.86 5.48 16.97
#